data_AF-A0A1F2VKL8-F1
#
_entry.id   AF-A0A1F2VKL8-F1
#
_cell.length_a   1.000
_cell.length_b   1.000
_cell.length_c   1.000
_cell.angle_alpha   90.00
_cell.angle_beta   90.00
_cell.angle_gamma   90.00
#
_symmetry.space_group_name_H-M   'P 1'
#
loop_
_entity.id
_entity.type
_entity.pdbx_description
1 polymer ?
#
loop_
_entity_poly.entity_id
_entity_poly.type
_entity_poly.pdbx_seq_one_letter_code
_entity_poly.pdbx_strand_id
1 'polypeptide(L)'
;MPPPVNDPGDERLAEYRNIPDPELVRERGIFIAEGRLVVRRLLGERRFVTRSVMVTEVAGLARTLVALTPASSAAVTLYERSRRIV
;
A
#
# COMPACT_ATOMS: atom_id res chain seq x y z
N MET A 1 14.12 -4.69 1.36
CA MET A 1 12.67 -4.86 1.56
C MET A 1 12.44 -4.95 3.06
N PRO A 2 11.50 -4.19 3.65
CA PRO A 2 11.20 -4.33 5.07
C PRO A 2 10.66 -5.74 5.36
N PRO A 3 10.78 -6.24 6.60
CA PRO A 3 10.24 -7.54 6.96
C PRO A 3 8.71 -7.58 6.78
N PRO A 4 8.12 -8.76 6.52
CA PRO A 4 6.67 -8.93 6.42
C PRO A 4 5.92 -8.36 7.63
N VAL A 5 4.71 -7.86 7.40
CA VAL A 5 3.74 -7.49 8.43
C VAL A 5 2.81 -8.67 8.64
N ASN A 6 3.03 -9.40 9.73
CA ASN A 6 2.25 -10.58 10.09
C ASN A 6 1.32 -10.36 11.30
N ASP A 7 1.47 -9.23 11.99
CA ASP A 7 0.64 -8.84 13.13
C ASP A 7 -0.35 -7.73 12.69
N PRO A 8 -1.67 -7.90 12.86
CA PRO A 8 -2.62 -6.81 12.61
C PRO A 8 -2.39 -5.58 13.51
N GLY A 9 -1.74 -5.75 14.67
CA GLY A 9 -1.34 -4.68 15.60
C GLY A 9 -0.06 -3.95 15.25
N ASP A 10 0.61 -4.29 14.15
CA ASP A 10 1.86 -3.65 13.72
C ASP A 10 1.68 -2.13 13.54
N GLU A 11 2.58 -1.34 14.13
CA GLU A 11 2.56 0.13 14.09
C GLU A 11 2.54 0.68 12.66
N ARG A 12 3.12 -0.06 11.72
CA ARG A 12 3.13 0.27 10.29
C ARG A 12 1.73 0.27 9.67
N LEU A 13 0.76 -0.38 10.31
CA LEU A 13 -0.65 -0.39 9.94
C LEU A 13 -1.49 0.67 10.67
N ALA A 14 -0.94 1.33 11.70
CA ALA A 14 -1.71 2.23 12.57
C ALA A 14 -2.37 3.37 11.79
N GLU A 15 -1.71 3.88 10.75
CA GLU A 15 -2.24 4.95 9.89
C GLU A 15 -3.38 4.52 8.96
N TYR A 16 -3.61 3.21 8.80
CA TYR A 16 -4.62 2.65 7.90
C TYR A 16 -5.73 1.91 8.63
N ARG A 17 -5.61 1.72 9.95
CA ARG A 17 -6.51 0.88 10.74
C ARG A 17 -7.64 1.70 11.34
N ASN A 18 -8.87 1.18 11.26
CA ASN A 18 -10.06 1.73 11.92
C ASN A 18 -10.39 3.19 11.55
N ILE A 19 -9.93 3.69 10.39
CA ILE A 19 -10.28 5.03 9.91
C ILE A 19 -11.37 4.89 8.84
N PRO A 20 -12.52 5.56 8.98
CA PRO A 20 -13.54 5.62 7.93
C PRO A 20 -13.04 6.31 6.66
N ASP A 21 -13.39 5.79 5.48
CA ASP A 21 -13.03 6.39 4.18
C ASP A 21 -13.40 7.89 4.05
N PRO A 22 -14.56 8.37 4.54
CA PRO A 22 -14.88 9.80 4.50
C PRO A 22 -13.91 10.65 5.31
N GLU A 23 -13.37 10.13 6.42
CA GLU A 23 -12.42 10.82 7.28
C GLU A 23 -11.04 10.89 6.63
N LEU A 24 -10.58 9.80 6.01
CA LEU A 24 -9.33 9.76 5.24
C LEU A 24 -9.30 10.86 4.16
N VAL A 25 -10.40 11.02 3.44
CA VAL A 25 -10.49 12.02 2.36
C VAL A 25 -10.61 13.44 2.92
N ARG A 26 -11.49 13.66 3.91
CA ARG A 26 -11.80 15.01 4.40
C ARG A 26 -10.69 15.61 5.27
N GLU A 27 -10.11 14.82 6.15
CA GLU A 27 -9.16 15.32 7.16
C GLU A 27 -7.71 15.19 6.71
N ARG A 28 -7.42 14.15 5.92
CA ARG A 28 -6.04 13.80 5.56
C ARG A 28 -5.74 13.97 4.08
N GLY A 29 -6.76 14.19 3.24
CA GLY A 29 -6.59 14.30 1.79
C GLY A 29 -6.00 13.03 1.15
N ILE A 30 -6.18 11.87 1.78
CA ILE A 30 -5.70 10.58 1.30
C ILE A 30 -6.87 9.63 1.06
N PHE A 31 -6.61 8.57 0.31
CA PHE A 31 -7.56 7.50 0.09
C PHE A 31 -6.82 6.16 0.03
N ILE A 32 -7.53 5.09 0.35
CA ILE A 32 -7.06 3.72 0.14
C ILE A 32 -7.68 3.20 -1.15
N ALA A 33 -6.87 2.56 -1.99
CA ALA A 33 -7.34 1.91 -3.19
C ALA A 33 -7.05 0.41 -3.12
N GLU A 34 -8.08 -0.39 -3.37
CA GLU A 34 -7.97 -1.84 -3.43
C GLU A 34 -8.23 -2.35 -4.85
N GLY A 35 -7.62 -3.49 -5.17
CA GLY A 35 -7.76 -4.15 -6.46
C GLY A 35 -6.61 -3.87 -7.43
N ARG A 36 -6.11 -4.94 -8.03
CA ARG A 36 -4.90 -4.93 -8.88
C ARG A 36 -4.94 -3.91 -10.02
N LEU A 37 -6.08 -3.77 -10.71
CA LEU A 37 -6.20 -2.85 -11.86
C LEU A 37 -6.24 -1.38 -11.42
N VAL A 38 -6.96 -1.07 -10.34
CA VAL A 38 -7.06 0.28 -9.78
C VAL A 38 -5.70 0.74 -9.27
N VAL A 39 -5.05 -0.09 -8.45
CA VAL A 39 -3.72 0.20 -7.91
C VAL A 39 -2.70 0.40 -9.03
N ARG A 40 -2.67 -0.50 -10.03
CA ARG A 40 -1.74 -0.37 -11.17
C ARG A 40 -1.95 0.93 -11.95
N ARG A 41 -3.21 1.34 -12.15
CA ARG A 41 -3.51 2.60 -12.84
C ARG A 41 -2.99 3.79 -12.02
N LEU A 42 -3.31 3.84 -10.72
CA LEU A 42 -2.92 4.95 -9.85
C LEU A 42 -1.40 5.11 -9.73
N LEU A 43 -0.65 4.01 -9.71
CA LEU A 43 0.82 4.04 -9.66
C LEU A 43 1.45 4.64 -10.92
N GLY A 44 0.77 4.61 -12.07
CA GLY A 44 1.23 5.25 -13.29
C GLY A 44 0.83 6.72 -13.42
N GLU A 45 -0.02 7.23 -12.53
CA GLU A 45 -0.55 8.60 -12.61
C GLU A 45 0.35 9.58 -11.84
N ARG A 46 0.78 10.66 -12.50
CA ARG A 46 1.67 11.67 -11.87
C ARG A 46 0.98 12.57 -10.86
N ARG A 47 -0.36 12.64 -10.89
CA ARG A 47 -1.16 13.50 -10.00
C ARG A 47 -1.32 12.94 -8.58
N PHE A 48 -0.91 11.68 -8.35
CA PHE A 48 -0.98 11.03 -7.06
C PHE A 48 0.42 10.68 -6.56
N VAL A 49 0.64 10.85 -5.26
CA VAL A 49 1.87 10.46 -4.57
C VAL A 49 1.55 9.22 -3.74
N THR A 50 2.18 8.10 -4.09
CA THR A 50 2.01 6.84 -3.38
C THR A 50 2.73 6.88 -2.04
N ARG A 51 1.97 6.81 -0.93
CA ARG A 51 2.54 6.72 0.43
C ARG A 51 2.99 5.30 0.78
N SER A 52 2.12 4.32 0.56
CA SER A 52 2.40 2.91 0.90
C SER A 52 1.69 1.98 -0.07
N VAL A 53 2.23 0.77 -0.25
CA VAL A 53 1.57 -0.29 -1.01
C VAL A 53 1.63 -1.58 -0.21
N MET A 54 0.47 -2.13 0.14
CA MET A 54 0.38 -3.43 0.80
C MET A 54 0.17 -4.52 -0.26
N VAL A 55 1.02 -5.55 -0.21
CA VAL A 55 1.02 -6.69 -1.13
C VAL A 55 0.92 -7.99 -0.35
N THR A 56 0.34 -9.01 -0.97
CA THR A 56 0.43 -10.38 -0.48
C THR A 56 1.54 -11.10 -1.22
N GLU A 57 2.25 -11.99 -0.52
CA GLU A 57 3.40 -12.79 -1.01
C GLU A 57 3.10 -13.53 -2.33
N VAL A 58 1.83 -13.92 -2.55
CA VAL A 58 1.37 -14.74 -3.69
C VAL A 58 1.51 -14.03 -5.04
N ALA A 59 1.75 -12.72 -5.07
CA ALA A 59 1.89 -11.99 -6.31
C ALA A 59 3.30 -11.42 -6.43
N GLY A 60 4.08 -11.92 -7.39
CA GLY A 60 5.30 -11.26 -7.90
C GLY A 60 5.11 -9.79 -8.33
N LEU A 61 3.88 -9.29 -8.22
CA LEU A 61 3.47 -7.89 -8.16
C LEU A 61 4.39 -7.04 -7.28
N ALA A 62 4.90 -7.51 -6.13
CA ALA A 62 5.83 -6.72 -5.31
C ALA A 62 7.04 -6.20 -6.13
N ARG A 63 7.62 -7.07 -6.98
CA ARG A 63 8.74 -6.70 -7.88
C ARG A 63 8.30 -5.73 -8.98
N THR A 64 7.11 -5.95 -9.55
CA THR A 64 6.54 -5.06 -10.58
C THR A 64 6.25 -3.67 -10.03
N LEU A 65 5.74 -3.57 -8.81
CA LEU A 65 5.39 -2.29 -8.18
C LEU A 65 6.63 -1.45 -7.89
N VAL A 66 7.72 -2.05 -7.42
CA VAL A 66 9.02 -1.38 -7.26
C VAL A 66 9.50 -0.79 -8.59
N ALA A 67 9.28 -1.49 -9.71
CA ALA A 67 9.68 -0.99 -11.03
C ALA A 67 8.77 0.15 -11.55
N LEU A 68 7.54 0.25 -11.06
CA LEU A 68 6.56 1.27 -11.46
C LEU A 68 6.62 2.53 -10.59
N THR A 69 7.33 2.49 -9.46
CA THR A 69 7.51 3.66 -8.60
C THR A 69 8.67 4.52 -9.12
N PRO A 70 8.43 5.76 -9.59
CA PRO A 70 9.52 6.65 -9.97
C PRO A 70 10.39 6.97 -8.76
N ALA A 71 11.71 6.88 -8.92
CA ALA A 71 12.75 7.05 -7.89
C ALA A 71 12.74 8.40 -7.13
N SER A 72 11.79 9.29 -7.42
CA SER A 72 11.64 10.62 -6.83
C SER A 72 10.35 10.81 -6.02
N SER A 73 9.55 9.76 -5.82
CA SER A 73 8.31 9.84 -5.02
C SER A 73 8.51 9.21 -3.65
N ALA A 74 8.27 10.00 -2.60
CA ALA A 74 8.57 9.73 -1.21
C ALA A 74 8.16 8.32 -0.74
N ALA A 75 9.11 7.65 -0.09
CA ALA A 75 8.96 6.50 0.82
C ALA A 75 7.78 5.56 0.55
N VAL A 76 7.76 4.89 -0.61
CA VAL A 76 6.83 3.78 -0.85
C VAL A 76 7.17 2.64 0.11
N THR A 77 6.38 2.51 1.18
CA THR A 77 6.57 1.40 2.12
C THR A 77 5.75 0.21 1.63
N LEU A 78 6.46 -0.82 1.17
CA LEU A 78 5.87 -2.09 0.74
C LEU A 78 5.70 -3.01 1.93
N TYR A 79 4.48 -3.47 2.18
CA TYR A 79 4.19 -4.42 3.24
C TYR A 79 3.78 -5.77 2.67
N GLU A 80 4.37 -6.84 3.18
CA GLU A 80 4.02 -8.22 2.82
C GLU A 80 3.22 -8.87 3.93
N ARG A 81 2.06 -9.46 3.64
CA ARG A 81 1.31 -10.28 4.60
C ARG A 81 1.35 -11.75 4.18
N SER A 82 1.90 -12.62 5.03
CA SER A 82 1.80 -14.07 4.85
C SER A 82 0.48 -14.57 5.46
N ARG A 83 -0.39 -15.19 4.65
CA ARG A 83 -1.54 -15.96 5.16
C ARG A 83 -1.05 -17.36 5.51
N ARG A 84 -1.24 -17.79 6.76
CA ARG A 84 -1.34 -19.23 7.06
C ARG A 84 -2.75 -19.67 6.67
N ILE A 85 -2.84 -20.52 5.66
CA ILE A 85 -4.06 -21.27 5.33
C ILE A 85 -4.10 -22.42 6.35
N VAL A 86 -5.09 -22.39 7.24
CA VAL A 86 -5.55 -23.58 7.97
C VAL A 86 -6.71 -24.19 7.21
#